data_AF-A0A7R9ZWW9-F1
#
_entry.id   AF-A0A7R9ZWW9-F1
#
_cell.length_a   1.000
_cell.length_b   1.000
_cell.length_c   1.000
_cell.angle_alpha   90.00
_cell.angle_beta   90.00
_cell.angle_gamma   90.00
#
_symmetry.space_group_name_H-M   'P 1'
#
loop_
_entity.id
_entity.type
_entity.pdbx_description
1 polymer ?
#
loop_
_entity_poly.entity_id
_entity_poly.type
_entity_poly.pdbx_seq_one_letter_code
_entity_poly.pdbx_strand_id
1 'polypeptide(L)'
;MTPSGDGDAGHEDTSRQAQQAGSISQEERDRVHDLPDLTDRIADLGATQEYEAFREGYIGWRHGDAHGAVGELGHVSPKRGRFMLWYPSLHVWTWRRTLSYWISVTFFEGSLFFTISSFLLCYPQILGRLELYVTTFGYLAGKINFTICCYLMCVETINLSNAHSHGGHQNSVDDATSETSGSSSDSDEDEVFKWWPFHVRTALRKLDKLGAGPWPYWASVTYFVGCLIFTIGFVAEMIEAIPKEVNHWIQAISFLLGSLLFLSGGIAECIENEVFTSFKLSQGWVGAFFNVAGGALFTIGACMLFFPGTDYASNFTWGVGSAVFAIASAVMIIMWKDEQFGLTFLAVLNELGGPARKAKAGAKEGAAGAEEEAAGGARSLSTRAAIFVMIYVATGVASVYNFLILLANVDHLNFGKTVELAFNALLPCVFAHFMLALTVSVSETPTMAPFHQLYIACRYLTVLMLANSTARFIQALVREAVWEHPVEPA
;
A
#
# COMPACT_ATOMS: atom_id res chain seq x y z
N MET A 1 -39.69 46.50 -38.46
CA MET A 1 -40.26 45.32 -37.77
C MET A 1 -39.35 45.00 -36.61
N THR A 2 -39.76 45.41 -35.43
CA THR A 2 -39.11 45.19 -34.13
C THR A 2 -39.59 43.87 -33.52
N PRO A 3 -38.71 42.99 -33.01
CA PRO A 3 -39.13 41.91 -32.13
C PRO A 3 -38.97 42.31 -30.66
N SER A 4 -40.12 42.36 -29.97
CA SER A 4 -40.34 42.02 -28.56
C SER A 4 -39.69 40.66 -28.23
N GLY A 5 -39.16 40.35 -27.05
CA GLY A 5 -39.45 40.83 -25.72
C GLY A 5 -40.21 39.78 -24.91
N ASP A 6 -39.55 38.67 -24.56
CA ASP A 6 -39.97 37.63 -23.58
C ASP A 6 -38.68 37.20 -22.88
N GLY A 7 -38.51 37.12 -21.56
CA GLY A 7 -39.46 36.96 -20.46
C GLY A 7 -38.80 35.97 -19.48
N ASP A 8 -37.86 36.47 -18.68
CA ASP A 8 -37.03 35.72 -17.74
C ASP A 8 -37.84 35.39 -16.46
N ALA A 9 -38.24 34.14 -16.29
CA ALA A 9 -39.07 33.66 -15.18
C ALA A 9 -38.60 32.27 -14.70
N GLY A 10 -37.36 32.17 -14.23
CA GLY A 10 -36.79 30.88 -13.78
C GLY A 10 -36.08 30.89 -12.43
N HIS A 11 -35.95 32.03 -11.73
CA HIS A 11 -35.00 32.15 -10.61
C HIS A 11 -35.59 32.29 -9.18
N GLU A 12 -36.91 32.27 -9.00
CA GLU A 12 -37.55 32.49 -7.68
C GLU A 12 -37.89 31.23 -6.87
N ASP A 13 -37.76 30.02 -7.42
CA ASP A 13 -38.29 28.82 -6.73
C ASP A 13 -37.28 28.10 -5.82
N THR A 14 -35.98 28.33 -5.99
CA THR A 14 -34.93 27.72 -5.14
C THR A 14 -34.73 28.45 -3.81
N SER A 15 -35.11 29.72 -3.70
CA SER A 15 -35.00 30.51 -2.46
C SER A 15 -36.12 30.20 -1.45
N ARG A 16 -37.28 29.69 -1.90
CA ARG A 16 -38.37 29.26 -1.00
C ARG A 16 -38.12 27.89 -0.36
N GLN A 17 -37.42 26.97 -1.04
CA GLN A 17 -37.09 25.67 -0.44
C GLN A 17 -36.03 25.76 0.67
N ALA A 18 -35.12 26.74 0.62
CA ALA A 18 -34.13 26.95 1.69
C ALA A 18 -34.75 27.54 2.98
N GLN A 19 -35.87 28.27 2.88
CA GLN A 19 -36.56 28.82 4.06
C GLN A 19 -37.50 27.81 4.76
N GLN A 20 -37.92 26.73 4.09
CA GLN A 20 -38.75 25.69 4.71
C GLN A 20 -37.96 24.62 5.48
N ALA A 21 -36.62 24.58 5.37
CA ALA A 21 -35.78 23.59 6.05
C ALA A 21 -35.46 23.93 7.53
N GLY A 22 -36.01 25.02 8.08
CA GLY A 22 -35.61 25.55 9.39
C GLY A 22 -36.64 25.44 10.53
N SER A 23 -37.89 25.03 10.29
CA SER A 23 -38.88 24.91 11.37
C SER A 23 -39.03 23.46 11.80
N ILE A 24 -38.31 23.08 12.86
CA ILE A 24 -38.63 21.90 13.67
C ILE A 24 -40.12 21.98 14.00
N SER A 25 -40.88 20.94 13.64
CA SER A 25 -42.31 20.92 13.85
C SER A 25 -42.63 21.06 15.35
N GLN A 26 -43.75 21.69 15.70
CA GLN A 26 -44.18 21.81 17.10
C GLN A 26 -44.26 20.42 17.76
N GLU A 27 -44.69 19.41 16.99
CA GLU A 27 -44.76 18.01 17.43
C GLU A 27 -43.39 17.42 17.80
N GLU A 28 -42.32 17.75 17.08
CA GLU A 28 -40.96 17.34 17.47
C GLU A 28 -40.46 18.03 18.73
N ARG A 29 -40.86 19.30 18.96
CA ARG A 29 -40.53 20.00 20.21
C ARG A 29 -41.25 19.35 21.40
N ASP A 30 -42.51 18.99 21.23
CA ASP A 30 -43.31 18.33 22.25
C ASP A 30 -42.73 16.93 22.57
N ARG A 31 -42.26 16.18 21.56
CA ARG A 31 -41.57 14.89 21.77
C ARG A 31 -40.28 14.98 22.58
N VAL A 32 -39.56 16.09 22.52
CA VAL A 32 -38.35 16.31 23.36
C VAL A 32 -38.73 16.53 24.82
N HIS A 33 -39.89 17.16 25.08
CA HIS A 33 -40.42 17.34 26.43
C HIS A 33 -40.96 16.05 27.05
N ASP A 34 -41.40 15.10 26.23
CA ASP A 34 -41.87 13.77 26.67
C ASP A 34 -40.73 12.78 26.99
N LEU A 35 -39.47 13.17 26.78
CA LEU A 35 -38.34 12.31 27.15
C LEU A 35 -38.23 12.21 28.68
N PRO A 36 -38.11 10.99 29.24
CA PRO A 36 -37.97 10.81 30.68
C PRO A 36 -36.70 11.49 31.18
N ASP A 37 -36.79 12.19 32.31
CA ASP A 37 -35.62 12.74 32.99
C ASP A 37 -34.76 11.58 33.51
N LEU A 38 -33.51 11.53 33.05
CA LEU A 38 -32.55 10.48 33.40
C LEU A 38 -31.58 10.94 34.49
N THR A 39 -31.71 12.16 35.03
CA THR A 39 -30.77 12.71 36.01
C THR A 39 -30.59 11.82 37.23
N ASP A 40 -31.69 11.32 37.82
CA ASP A 40 -31.62 10.42 38.98
C ASP A 40 -30.91 9.10 38.64
N ARG A 41 -31.17 8.56 37.44
CA ARG A 41 -30.54 7.32 36.98
C ARG A 41 -29.05 7.48 36.71
N ILE A 42 -28.63 8.63 36.20
CA ILE A 42 -27.21 8.97 36.00
C ILE A 42 -26.51 9.13 37.36
N ALA A 43 -27.19 9.74 38.35
CA ALA A 43 -26.68 9.87 39.70
C ALA A 43 -26.54 8.52 40.42
N ASP A 44 -27.53 7.63 40.27
CA ASP A 44 -27.49 6.27 40.82
C ASP A 44 -26.35 5.42 40.22
N LEU A 45 -25.95 5.70 38.98
CA LEU A 45 -24.82 5.06 38.31
C LEU A 45 -23.46 5.68 38.68
N GLY A 46 -23.44 6.79 39.44
CA GLY A 46 -22.22 7.52 39.78
C GLY A 46 -21.56 8.24 38.60
N ALA A 47 -22.27 8.40 37.48
CA ALA A 47 -21.76 8.95 36.22
C ALA A 47 -22.04 10.46 36.06
N THR A 48 -22.53 11.14 37.10
CA THR A 48 -22.92 12.56 37.06
C THR A 48 -21.79 13.45 36.56
N GLN A 49 -20.57 13.23 37.03
CA GLN A 49 -19.41 14.05 36.68
C GLN A 49 -18.99 13.90 35.21
N GLU A 50 -19.08 12.68 34.67
CA GLU A 50 -18.75 12.38 33.27
C GLU A 50 -19.82 12.94 32.33
N TYR A 51 -21.08 12.85 32.72
CA TYR A 51 -22.20 13.43 31.97
C TYR A 51 -22.12 14.96 31.94
N GLU A 52 -21.81 15.61 33.06
CA GLU A 52 -21.63 17.07 33.12
C GLU A 52 -20.47 17.53 32.23
N ALA A 53 -19.32 16.84 32.29
CA ALA A 53 -18.18 17.14 31.43
C ALA A 53 -18.50 16.99 29.94
N PHE A 54 -19.20 15.92 29.55
CA PHE A 54 -19.67 15.72 28.17
C PHE A 54 -20.66 16.80 27.74
N ARG A 55 -21.64 17.13 28.60
CA ARG A 55 -22.67 18.13 28.32
C ARG A 55 -22.05 19.52 28.12
N GLU A 56 -21.09 19.90 28.96
CA GLU A 56 -20.36 21.17 28.83
C GLU A 56 -19.56 21.22 27.53
N GLY A 57 -18.85 20.13 27.17
CA GLY A 57 -18.14 20.01 25.90
C GLY A 57 -19.07 20.11 24.68
N TYR A 58 -20.21 19.43 24.73
CA TYR A 58 -21.23 19.46 23.69
C TYR A 58 -21.88 20.85 23.54
N ILE A 59 -22.17 21.53 24.65
CA ILE A 59 -22.69 22.89 24.66
C ILE A 59 -21.65 23.85 24.08
N GLY A 60 -20.37 23.74 24.46
CA GLY A 60 -19.28 24.54 23.91
C GLY A 60 -19.13 24.36 22.39
N TRP A 61 -19.22 23.12 21.91
CA TRP A 61 -19.22 22.79 20.48
C TRP A 61 -20.37 23.50 19.73
N ARG A 62 -21.60 23.48 20.28
CA ARG A 62 -22.76 24.14 19.66
C ARG A 62 -22.71 25.67 19.67
N HIS A 63 -21.95 26.28 20.57
CA HIS A 63 -21.78 27.74 20.63
C HIS A 63 -20.72 28.26 19.65
N GLY A 64 -20.16 27.38 18.79
CA GLY A 64 -19.16 27.78 17.80
C GLY A 64 -17.76 27.95 18.39
N ASP A 65 -17.57 27.59 19.66
CA ASP A 65 -16.27 27.58 20.34
C ASP A 65 -15.45 26.33 19.95
N ALA A 66 -15.47 25.99 18.66
CA ALA A 66 -14.89 24.78 18.09
C ALA A 66 -13.34 24.82 18.09
N HIS A 67 -12.75 24.84 19.27
CA HIS A 67 -11.52 24.09 19.57
C HIS A 67 -11.88 22.63 19.97
N GLY A 68 -13.19 22.36 20.15
CA GLY A 68 -13.84 21.11 20.58
C GLY A 68 -13.81 19.95 19.59
N ALA A 69 -12.59 19.47 19.34
CA ALA A 69 -12.26 18.08 18.97
C ALA A 69 -10.77 17.78 19.26
N VAL A 70 -9.94 18.83 19.39
CA VAL A 70 -8.51 18.71 19.67
C VAL A 70 -8.25 18.41 21.16
N GLY A 71 -9.10 18.92 22.05
CA GLY A 71 -8.96 18.78 23.52
C GLY A 71 -9.62 17.55 24.15
N GLU A 72 -10.76 17.07 23.62
CA GLU A 72 -11.51 15.96 24.25
C GLU A 72 -10.86 14.58 24.04
N LEU A 73 -10.05 14.42 22.99
CA LEU A 73 -9.15 13.27 22.88
C LEU A 73 -7.96 13.37 23.87
N GLY A 74 -7.77 14.53 24.53
CA GLY A 74 -6.68 14.92 25.41
C GLY A 74 -6.49 14.06 26.66
N HIS A 75 -7.58 13.56 27.25
CA HIS A 75 -7.56 12.98 28.59
C HIS A 75 -7.37 11.46 28.66
N VAL A 76 -7.25 10.77 27.51
CA VAL A 76 -6.92 9.34 27.47
C VAL A 76 -5.40 9.15 27.59
N SER A 77 -4.94 9.06 28.84
CA SER A 77 -3.89 8.18 29.42
C SER A 77 -2.58 7.87 28.63
N PRO A 78 -1.41 7.71 29.30
CA PRO A 78 -0.05 8.03 28.81
C PRO A 78 0.55 7.10 27.72
N LYS A 79 -0.24 6.23 27.07
CA LYS A 79 0.20 5.46 25.89
C LYS A 79 0.14 6.29 24.59
N ARG A 80 -0.47 7.48 24.63
CA ARG A 80 -0.47 8.47 23.54
C ARG A 80 0.93 8.95 23.13
N GLY A 81 1.88 8.95 24.07
CA GLY A 81 3.25 9.37 23.82
C GLY A 81 3.95 8.60 22.70
N ARG A 82 3.85 7.26 22.68
CA ARG A 82 4.46 6.46 21.61
C ARG A 82 3.75 6.66 20.27
N PHE A 83 2.42 6.69 20.21
CA PHE A 83 1.75 6.89 18.92
C PHE A 83 2.10 8.26 18.32
N MET A 84 2.03 9.33 19.13
CA MET A 84 2.38 10.68 18.67
C MET A 84 3.86 10.80 18.32
N LEU A 85 4.76 10.09 19.00
CA LEU A 85 6.20 10.05 18.66
C LEU A 85 6.42 9.64 17.21
N TRP A 86 5.71 8.60 16.76
CA TRP A 86 5.80 8.10 15.38
C TRP A 86 4.92 8.88 14.41
N TYR A 87 3.79 9.43 14.87
CA TYR A 87 2.82 10.14 14.04
C TYR A 87 2.50 11.53 14.64
N PRO A 88 3.33 12.55 14.35
CA PRO A 88 3.09 13.91 14.84
C PRO A 88 1.73 14.47 14.43
N SER A 89 1.24 14.07 13.26
CA SER A 89 0.00 14.57 12.69
C SER A 89 -0.74 13.49 11.91
N LEU A 90 -2.05 13.67 11.74
CA LEU A 90 -2.89 12.83 10.89
C LEU A 90 -2.39 12.81 9.44
N HIS A 91 -1.85 13.93 8.97
CA HIS A 91 -1.27 14.04 7.63
C HIS A 91 -0.07 13.10 7.46
N VAL A 92 0.88 13.11 8.40
CA VAL A 92 2.04 12.22 8.39
C VAL A 92 1.62 10.76 8.45
N TRP A 93 0.65 10.43 9.30
CA TRP A 93 0.11 9.07 9.39
C TRP A 93 -0.53 8.63 8.06
N THR A 94 -1.36 9.48 7.45
CA THR A 94 -2.06 9.21 6.18
C THR A 94 -1.06 9.01 5.05
N TRP A 95 -0.03 9.86 4.98
CA TRP A 95 1.04 9.76 3.99
C TRP A 95 1.80 8.44 4.11
N ARG A 96 2.28 8.09 5.32
CA ARG A 96 3.00 6.82 5.54
C ARG A 96 2.12 5.62 5.20
N ARG A 97 0.87 5.60 5.68
CA ARG A 97 -0.08 4.53 5.38
C ARG A 97 -0.33 4.39 3.87
N THR A 98 -0.36 5.49 3.15
CA THR A 98 -0.49 5.51 1.68
C THR A 98 0.77 4.96 1.00
N LEU A 99 1.96 5.31 1.49
CA LEU A 99 3.21 4.76 0.98
C LEU A 99 3.30 3.25 1.20
N SER A 100 3.04 2.77 2.42
CA SER A 100 3.12 1.34 2.72
C SER A 100 2.13 0.51 1.91
N TYR A 101 0.96 1.07 1.60
CA TYR A 101 0.01 0.48 0.64
C TYR A 101 0.64 0.30 -0.74
N TRP A 102 1.19 1.37 -1.32
CA TRP A 102 1.77 1.33 -2.66
C TRP A 102 3.03 0.48 -2.74
N ILE A 103 3.85 0.45 -1.69
CA ILE A 103 4.97 -0.50 -1.54
C ILE A 103 4.43 -1.93 -1.67
N SER A 104 3.43 -2.29 -0.87
CA SER A 104 2.87 -3.65 -0.87
C SER A 104 2.22 -4.03 -2.22
N VAL A 105 1.46 -3.10 -2.82
CA VAL A 105 0.77 -3.29 -4.10
C VAL A 105 1.76 -3.45 -5.25
N THR A 106 2.73 -2.55 -5.38
CA THR A 106 3.74 -2.60 -6.46
C THR A 106 4.68 -3.77 -6.29
N PHE A 107 5.02 -4.18 -5.06
CA PHE A 107 5.74 -5.43 -4.81
C PHE A 107 4.94 -6.65 -5.29
N PHE A 108 3.67 -6.75 -4.93
CA PHE A 108 2.80 -7.85 -5.36
C PHE A 108 2.65 -7.90 -6.89
N GLU A 109 2.39 -6.74 -7.51
CA GLU A 109 2.27 -6.62 -8.97
C GLU A 109 3.56 -7.00 -9.69
N GLY A 110 4.70 -6.47 -9.24
CA GLY A 110 6.01 -6.80 -9.80
C GLY A 110 6.33 -8.29 -9.70
N SER A 111 5.96 -8.91 -8.58
CA SER A 111 6.15 -10.34 -8.33
C SER A 111 5.28 -11.20 -9.24
N LEU A 112 4.05 -10.79 -9.56
CA LEU A 112 3.20 -11.53 -10.49
C LEU A 112 3.73 -11.48 -11.92
N PHE A 113 4.17 -10.30 -12.40
CA PHE A 113 4.81 -10.17 -13.72
C PHE A 113 6.03 -11.07 -13.85
N PHE A 114 6.95 -11.02 -12.87
CA PHE A 114 8.14 -11.89 -12.91
C PHE A 114 7.77 -13.37 -12.84
N THR A 115 6.80 -13.75 -12.02
CA THR A 115 6.37 -15.15 -11.89
C THR A 115 5.88 -15.69 -13.23
N ILE A 116 4.97 -14.97 -13.89
CA ILE A 116 4.38 -15.39 -15.16
C ILE A 116 5.46 -15.44 -16.23
N SER A 117 6.25 -14.37 -16.41
CA SER A 117 7.30 -14.31 -17.43
C SER A 117 8.39 -15.37 -17.24
N SER A 118 8.77 -15.69 -16.00
CA SER A 118 9.75 -16.75 -15.70
C SER A 118 9.24 -18.14 -16.09
N PHE A 119 7.98 -18.46 -15.77
CA PHE A 119 7.41 -19.75 -16.15
C PHE A 119 7.18 -19.86 -17.66
N LEU A 120 6.87 -18.77 -18.35
CA LEU A 120 6.78 -18.76 -19.81
C LEU A 120 8.15 -19.01 -20.46
N LEU A 121 9.23 -18.43 -19.93
CA LEU A 121 10.61 -18.69 -20.37
C LEU A 121 11.12 -20.11 -20.11
N CYS A 122 10.37 -20.94 -19.41
CA CYS A 122 10.67 -22.37 -19.34
C CYS A 122 10.34 -23.09 -20.67
N TYR A 123 9.52 -22.48 -21.53
CA TYR A 123 9.06 -23.07 -22.79
C TYR A 123 9.12 -22.06 -23.96
N PRO A 124 10.28 -21.42 -24.23
CA PRO A 124 10.41 -20.39 -25.26
C PRO A 124 9.96 -20.89 -26.65
N GLN A 125 10.21 -22.17 -26.95
CA GLN A 125 9.83 -22.80 -28.22
C GLN A 125 8.31 -22.82 -28.47
N ILE A 126 7.48 -22.77 -27.42
CA ILE A 126 6.01 -22.76 -27.55
C ILE A 126 5.49 -21.35 -27.82
N LEU A 127 6.25 -20.33 -27.39
CA LEU A 127 5.82 -18.94 -27.46
C LEU A 127 5.98 -18.34 -28.86
N GLY A 128 6.95 -18.84 -29.63
CA GLY A 128 7.26 -18.34 -30.97
C GLY A 128 7.43 -16.82 -30.96
N ARG A 129 6.65 -16.13 -31.80
CA ARG A 129 6.66 -14.66 -31.88
C ARG A 129 6.21 -13.93 -30.60
N LEU A 130 5.49 -14.60 -29.70
CA LEU A 130 5.05 -13.98 -28.45
C LEU A 130 6.15 -13.92 -27.40
N GLU A 131 7.25 -14.67 -27.56
CA GLU A 131 8.31 -14.82 -26.55
C GLU A 131 8.70 -13.46 -25.97
N LEU A 132 9.28 -12.58 -26.79
CA LEU A 132 9.72 -11.23 -26.39
C LEU A 132 8.63 -10.43 -25.64
N TYR A 133 7.37 -10.57 -26.06
CA TYR A 133 6.27 -9.79 -25.51
C TYR A 133 5.77 -10.28 -24.16
N VAL A 134 5.73 -11.59 -23.96
CA VAL A 134 5.23 -12.16 -22.70
C VAL A 134 6.34 -12.47 -21.70
N THR A 135 7.59 -12.46 -22.13
CA THR A 135 8.74 -12.69 -21.25
C THR A 135 9.43 -11.37 -20.92
N THR A 136 10.17 -10.80 -21.86
CA THR A 136 10.97 -9.60 -21.69
C THR A 136 10.14 -8.38 -21.31
N PHE A 137 9.06 -8.06 -22.05
CA PHE A 137 8.22 -6.91 -21.68
C PHE A 137 7.44 -7.12 -20.39
N GLY A 138 7.09 -8.37 -20.06
CA GLY A 138 6.55 -8.71 -18.74
C GLY A 138 7.58 -8.46 -17.62
N TYR A 139 8.84 -8.88 -17.81
CA TYR A 139 9.93 -8.54 -16.89
C TYR A 139 10.19 -7.05 -16.77
N LEU A 140 10.07 -6.28 -17.86
CA LEU A 140 10.19 -4.81 -17.79
C LEU A 140 9.11 -4.23 -16.88
N ALA A 141 7.84 -4.62 -17.08
CA ALA A 141 6.74 -4.18 -16.21
C ALA A 141 6.97 -4.58 -14.75
N GLY A 142 7.47 -5.79 -14.51
CA GLY A 142 7.85 -6.26 -13.19
C GLY A 142 8.97 -5.43 -12.55
N LYS A 143 10.03 -5.12 -13.30
CA LYS A 143 11.19 -4.33 -12.83
C LYS A 143 10.82 -2.89 -12.50
N ILE A 144 9.96 -2.27 -13.31
CA ILE A 144 9.43 -0.93 -13.02
C ILE A 144 8.72 -0.94 -11.66
N ASN A 145 7.83 -1.91 -11.43
CA ASN A 145 7.11 -2.06 -10.18
C ASN A 145 8.02 -2.30 -8.98
N PHE A 146 8.99 -3.21 -9.08
CA PHE A 146 9.99 -3.44 -8.03
C PHE A 146 10.83 -2.19 -7.75
N THR A 147 11.28 -1.48 -8.79
CA THR A 147 12.07 -0.27 -8.63
C THR A 147 11.28 0.83 -7.91
N ILE A 148 10.00 1.02 -8.28
CA ILE A 148 9.10 1.96 -7.60
C ILE A 148 8.94 1.55 -6.13
N CYS A 149 8.61 0.28 -5.86
CA CYS A 149 8.47 -0.24 -4.50
C CYS A 149 9.71 0.04 -3.64
N CYS A 150 10.88 -0.42 -4.09
CA CYS A 150 12.11 -0.28 -3.32
C CYS A 150 12.55 1.18 -3.15
N TYR A 151 12.26 2.03 -4.15
CA TYR A 151 12.43 3.47 -4.02
C TYR A 151 11.54 4.06 -2.93
N LEU A 152 10.25 3.71 -2.91
CA LEU A 152 9.31 4.16 -1.89
C LEU A 152 9.71 3.66 -0.49
N MET A 153 10.25 2.44 -0.36
CA MET A 153 10.81 1.95 0.92
C MET A 153 11.94 2.86 1.43
N CYS A 154 12.85 3.29 0.53
CA CYS A 154 13.93 4.22 0.88
C CYS A 154 13.38 5.60 1.28
N VAL A 155 12.43 6.13 0.51
CA VAL A 155 11.78 7.42 0.78
C VAL A 155 11.07 7.40 2.13
N GLU A 156 10.33 6.33 2.44
CA GLU A 156 9.65 6.18 3.72
C GLU A 156 10.65 6.15 4.89
N THR A 157 11.74 5.38 4.75
CA THR A 157 12.75 5.25 5.80
C THR A 157 13.50 6.56 6.10
N ILE A 158 13.85 7.33 5.06
CA ILE A 158 14.63 8.57 5.21
C ILE A 158 13.77 9.71 5.77
N ASN A 159 12.47 9.70 5.48
CA ASN A 159 11.52 10.74 5.89
C ASN A 159 10.72 10.35 7.14
N LEU A 160 11.28 9.48 8.00
CA LEU A 160 10.78 9.30 9.36
C LEU A 160 11.05 10.58 10.18
N SER A 161 9.99 11.22 10.67
CA SER A 161 10.06 12.46 11.46
C SER A 161 9.54 12.21 12.86
N ASN A 162 10.19 12.82 13.86
CA ASN A 162 9.80 12.75 15.26
C ASN A 162 8.90 13.95 15.60
N ALA A 163 7.82 13.71 16.33
CA ALA A 163 6.90 14.79 16.74
C ALA A 163 7.46 15.79 17.74
N HIS A 164 8.57 15.47 18.41
CA HIS A 164 9.04 16.25 19.56
C HIS A 164 9.72 17.58 19.21
N SER A 165 10.10 17.84 17.96
CA SER A 165 10.76 19.10 17.59
C SER A 165 9.83 20.33 17.59
N HIS A 166 8.51 20.16 17.41
CA HIS A 166 7.62 21.31 17.23
C HIS A 166 6.85 21.77 18.49
N GLY A 167 7.06 21.13 19.65
CA GLY A 167 6.27 21.37 20.86
C GLY A 167 6.86 22.32 21.91
N GLY A 168 8.08 22.85 21.71
CA GLY A 168 8.85 23.54 22.76
C GLY A 168 8.43 24.98 23.11
N HIS A 169 7.38 25.54 22.51
CA HIS A 169 7.02 26.96 22.69
C HIS A 169 5.73 27.23 23.48
N GLN A 170 5.35 26.33 24.39
CA GLN A 170 4.25 26.61 25.32
C GLN A 170 4.77 27.11 26.69
N ASN A 171 4.75 28.43 26.82
CA ASN A 171 4.48 29.18 28.05
C ASN A 171 5.42 29.00 29.26
N SER A 172 6.71 29.30 29.11
CA SER A 172 7.48 29.86 30.23
C SER A 172 7.23 31.37 30.31
N VAL A 173 6.05 31.73 30.80
CA VAL A 173 5.84 33.05 31.40
C VAL A 173 6.50 32.96 32.79
N ASP A 174 7.36 33.94 33.10
CA ASP A 174 8.07 34.12 34.38
C ASP A 174 9.39 33.35 34.56
N ASP A 175 10.47 33.81 33.89
CA ASP A 175 11.71 34.08 34.63
C ASP A 175 12.66 35.00 33.83
N ALA A 176 12.56 36.29 34.10
CA ALA A 176 13.52 37.28 33.64
C ALA A 176 14.70 37.29 34.61
N THR A 177 15.79 36.57 34.31
CA THR A 177 17.19 36.91 34.66
C THR A 177 18.14 35.73 34.45
N SER A 178 18.59 35.50 33.22
CA SER A 178 19.86 34.79 33.00
C SER A 178 20.41 35.06 31.60
N GLU A 179 21.19 36.12 31.48
CA GLU A 179 22.13 36.28 30.38
C GLU A 179 23.35 35.41 30.69
N THR A 180 23.60 34.34 29.94
CA THR A 180 24.97 33.95 29.51
C THR A 180 24.99 32.80 28.50
N SER A 181 25.27 33.17 27.25
CA SER A 181 26.23 32.57 26.31
C SER A 181 26.17 31.07 25.95
N GLY A 182 25.92 30.81 24.67
CA GLY A 182 26.54 29.68 23.95
C GLY A 182 25.60 28.62 23.37
N SER A 183 24.29 28.89 23.30
CA SER A 183 23.33 28.02 22.62
C SER A 183 23.63 27.98 21.12
N SER A 184 24.35 26.95 20.67
CA SER A 184 24.46 26.59 19.26
C SER A 184 23.04 26.44 18.72
N SER A 185 22.62 27.42 17.93
CA SER A 185 21.39 27.40 17.15
C SER A 185 21.47 26.29 16.11
N ASP A 186 21.35 25.04 16.54
CA ASP A 186 20.68 24.01 15.75
C ASP A 186 19.19 24.42 15.74
N SER A 187 18.92 25.58 15.13
CA SER A 187 17.58 25.96 14.74
C SER A 187 17.06 24.79 13.93
N ASP A 188 15.96 24.22 14.38
CA ASP A 188 15.15 23.24 13.67
C ASP A 188 15.03 23.69 12.21
N GLU A 189 15.96 23.24 11.35
CA GLU A 189 15.81 23.34 9.92
C GLU A 189 14.53 22.56 9.66
N ASP A 190 13.46 23.28 9.27
CA ASP A 190 12.20 22.70 8.79
C ASP A 190 12.54 21.43 8.03
N GLU A 191 12.13 20.26 8.54
CA GLU A 191 12.65 18.98 8.05
C GLU A 191 12.34 18.82 6.55
N VAL A 192 13.28 19.23 5.72
CA VAL A 192 13.09 19.27 4.27
C VAL A 192 12.92 17.84 3.79
N PHE A 193 11.80 17.57 3.13
CA PHE A 193 11.52 16.27 2.53
C PHE A 193 12.65 15.84 1.61
N LYS A 194 13.19 14.63 1.83
CA LYS A 194 14.35 14.11 1.11
C LYS A 194 13.91 13.05 0.10
N TRP A 195 14.13 13.33 -1.18
CA TRP A 195 13.84 12.39 -2.28
C TRP A 195 14.99 11.42 -2.58
N TRP A 196 16.21 11.74 -2.16
CA TRP A 196 17.39 10.97 -2.52
C TRP A 196 17.59 9.76 -1.57
N PRO A 197 17.59 8.50 -2.08
CA PRO A 197 17.58 7.30 -1.24
C PRO A 197 18.89 7.05 -0.48
N PHE A 198 19.96 7.77 -0.81
CA PHE A 198 21.28 7.58 -0.21
C PHE A 198 21.62 8.62 0.87
N HIS A 199 20.62 9.24 1.50
CA HIS A 199 20.81 10.03 2.73
C HIS A 199 21.04 9.14 3.97
N VAL A 200 22.04 8.25 3.90
CA VAL A 200 22.36 7.21 4.89
C VAL A 200 22.43 7.78 6.31
N ARG A 201 23.23 8.84 6.51
CA ARG A 201 23.46 9.44 7.83
C ARG A 201 22.17 10.00 8.44
N THR A 202 21.33 10.60 7.61
CA THR A 202 20.05 11.17 8.03
C THR A 202 19.08 10.08 8.43
N ALA A 203 18.94 9.04 7.61
CA ALA A 203 18.08 7.89 7.90
C ALA A 203 18.50 7.17 9.19
N LEU A 204 19.78 6.82 9.32
CA LEU A 204 20.28 6.11 10.50
C LEU A 204 20.12 6.93 11.77
N ARG A 205 20.38 8.25 11.74
CA ARG A 205 20.15 9.13 12.89
C ARG A 205 18.67 9.20 13.27
N LYS A 206 17.77 9.24 12.29
CA LYS A 206 16.31 9.26 12.53
C LYS A 206 15.81 7.95 13.10
N LEU A 207 16.25 6.81 12.55
CA LEU A 207 15.94 5.48 13.07
C LEU A 207 16.44 5.32 14.52
N ASP A 208 17.69 5.69 14.79
CA ASP A 208 18.29 5.64 16.13
C ASP A 208 17.51 6.50 17.14
N LYS A 209 17.15 7.74 16.77
CA LYS A 209 16.30 8.62 17.59
C LYS A 209 14.91 8.03 17.87
N LEU A 210 14.39 7.19 16.97
CA LEU A 210 13.11 6.50 17.13
C LEU A 210 13.22 5.17 17.89
N GLY A 211 14.45 4.75 18.24
CA GLY A 211 14.72 3.44 18.81
C GLY A 211 14.52 2.29 17.80
N ALA A 212 14.49 2.60 16.50
CA ALA A 212 14.57 1.60 15.45
C ALA A 212 16.04 1.26 15.20
N GLY A 213 16.32 -0.03 14.92
CA GLY A 213 17.64 -0.45 14.49
C GLY A 213 18.01 0.14 13.11
N PRO A 214 19.25 -0.09 12.64
CA PRO A 214 19.68 0.36 11.31
C PRO A 214 19.12 -0.49 10.17
N TRP A 215 18.54 -1.65 10.49
CA TRP A 215 18.11 -2.67 9.52
C TRP A 215 17.05 -2.21 8.51
N PRO A 216 16.05 -1.37 8.86
CA PRO A 216 15.10 -0.85 7.88
C PRO A 216 15.76 -0.08 6.73
N TYR A 217 16.80 0.70 7.04
CA TYR A 217 17.58 1.41 6.01
C TYR A 217 18.37 0.43 5.14
N TRP A 218 19.06 -0.53 5.77
CA TRP A 218 19.85 -1.50 5.02
C TRP A 218 18.98 -2.41 4.15
N ALA A 219 17.83 -2.86 4.63
CA ALA A 219 16.87 -3.62 3.84
C ALA A 219 16.41 -2.81 2.61
N SER A 220 15.88 -1.60 2.83
CA SER A 220 15.37 -0.76 1.73
C SER A 220 16.44 -0.42 0.68
N VAL A 221 17.64 0.00 1.10
CA VAL A 221 18.70 0.40 0.15
C VAL A 221 19.29 -0.80 -0.59
N THR A 222 19.42 -1.97 0.05
CA THR A 222 19.94 -3.17 -0.62
C THR A 222 18.96 -3.68 -1.66
N TYR A 223 17.66 -3.71 -1.37
CA TYR A 223 16.64 -4.00 -2.38
C TYR A 223 16.67 -3.02 -3.55
N PHE A 224 16.75 -1.72 -3.27
CA PHE A 224 16.77 -0.69 -4.32
C PHE A 224 18.00 -0.81 -5.22
N VAL A 225 19.20 -0.91 -4.64
CA VAL A 225 20.45 -1.11 -5.40
C VAL A 225 20.41 -2.45 -6.14
N GLY A 226 19.86 -3.50 -5.53
CA GLY A 226 19.63 -4.79 -6.16
C GLY A 226 18.81 -4.66 -7.43
N CYS A 227 17.70 -3.91 -7.41
CA CYS A 227 16.84 -3.66 -8.57
C CYS A 227 17.58 -2.91 -9.67
N LEU A 228 18.37 -1.89 -9.31
CA LEU A 228 19.16 -1.13 -10.28
C LEU A 228 20.22 -1.99 -10.95
N ILE A 229 20.95 -2.82 -10.20
CA ILE A 229 21.95 -3.73 -10.76
C ILE A 229 21.27 -4.80 -11.63
N PHE A 230 20.18 -5.39 -11.16
CA PHE A 230 19.41 -6.37 -11.94
C PHE A 230 18.88 -5.78 -13.26
N THR A 231 18.60 -4.48 -13.30
CA THR A 231 18.20 -3.76 -14.51
C THR A 231 19.33 -3.68 -15.56
N ILE A 232 20.60 -3.71 -15.14
CA ILE A 232 21.74 -3.70 -16.09
C ILE A 232 21.70 -4.93 -16.99
N GLY A 233 21.52 -6.13 -16.43
CA GLY A 233 21.42 -7.37 -17.22
C GLY A 233 20.25 -7.34 -18.19
N PHE A 234 19.13 -6.75 -17.76
CA PHE A 234 17.97 -6.58 -18.63
C PHE A 234 18.23 -5.65 -19.80
N VAL A 235 18.82 -4.49 -19.54
CA VAL A 235 19.14 -3.53 -20.60
C VAL A 235 20.13 -4.15 -21.58
N ALA A 236 21.08 -4.97 -21.10
CA ALA A 236 21.98 -5.71 -21.97
C ALA A 236 21.25 -6.71 -22.88
N GLU A 237 20.21 -7.39 -22.37
CA GLU A 237 19.32 -8.26 -23.16
C GLU A 237 18.66 -7.50 -24.33
N MET A 238 18.31 -6.22 -24.13
CA MET A 238 17.62 -5.36 -25.10
C MET A 238 18.52 -4.71 -26.15
N ILE A 239 19.83 -4.74 -25.96
CA ILE A 239 20.78 -4.12 -26.90
C ILE A 239 21.35 -5.20 -27.82
N GLU A 240 20.76 -5.35 -29.00
CA GLU A 240 21.22 -6.30 -30.04
C GLU A 240 22.67 -6.07 -30.49
N ALA A 241 23.20 -4.87 -30.29
CA ALA A 241 24.57 -4.51 -30.64
C ALA A 241 25.65 -5.17 -29.74
N ILE A 242 25.27 -5.71 -28.57
CA ILE A 242 26.23 -6.36 -27.66
C ILE A 242 26.48 -7.80 -28.14
N PRO A 243 27.73 -8.23 -28.35
CA PRO A 243 28.04 -9.62 -28.69
C PRO A 243 27.43 -10.60 -27.69
N LYS A 244 26.87 -11.72 -28.17
CA LYS A 244 26.10 -12.66 -27.34
C LYS A 244 26.87 -13.17 -26.14
N GLU A 245 28.15 -13.45 -26.31
CA GLU A 245 29.05 -13.91 -25.24
C GLU A 245 29.20 -12.85 -24.15
N VAL A 246 29.39 -11.59 -24.54
CA VAL A 246 29.52 -10.45 -23.62
C VAL A 246 28.19 -10.19 -22.92
N ASN A 247 27.08 -10.24 -23.66
CA ASN A 247 25.74 -10.04 -23.12
C ASN A 247 25.42 -11.09 -22.04
N HIS A 248 25.71 -12.36 -22.32
CA HIS A 248 25.52 -13.45 -21.36
C HIS A 248 26.27 -13.21 -20.03
N TRP A 249 27.53 -12.78 -20.08
CA TRP A 249 28.30 -12.46 -18.87
C TRP A 249 27.75 -11.24 -18.12
N ILE A 250 27.34 -10.19 -18.83
CA ILE A 250 26.72 -9.01 -18.22
C ILE A 250 25.44 -9.42 -17.48
N GLN A 251 24.59 -10.24 -18.11
CA GLN A 251 23.38 -10.78 -17.50
C GLN A 251 23.69 -11.63 -16.27
N ALA A 252 24.54 -12.65 -16.40
CA ALA A 252 24.86 -13.57 -15.31
C ALA A 252 25.42 -12.84 -14.07
N ILE A 253 26.37 -11.91 -14.27
CA ILE A 253 26.98 -11.15 -13.17
C ILE A 253 25.97 -10.19 -12.54
N SER A 254 25.23 -9.43 -13.35
CA SER A 254 24.28 -8.44 -12.82
C SER A 254 23.09 -9.09 -12.11
N PHE A 255 22.55 -10.18 -12.65
CA PHE A 255 21.47 -10.93 -11.99
C PHE A 255 21.96 -11.60 -10.71
N LEU A 256 23.18 -12.14 -10.67
CA LEU A 256 23.76 -12.69 -9.44
C LEU A 256 23.93 -11.62 -8.36
N LEU A 257 24.56 -10.48 -8.70
CA LEU A 257 24.77 -9.38 -7.76
C LEU A 257 23.44 -8.79 -7.26
N GLY A 258 22.48 -8.57 -8.16
CA GLY A 258 21.14 -8.11 -7.79
C GLY A 258 20.44 -9.10 -6.86
N SER A 259 20.50 -10.40 -7.16
CA SER A 259 19.88 -11.45 -6.34
C SER A 259 20.53 -11.58 -4.95
N LEU A 260 21.85 -11.46 -4.85
CA LEU A 260 22.56 -11.43 -3.58
C LEU A 260 22.14 -10.24 -2.71
N LEU A 261 21.87 -9.09 -3.33
CA LEU A 261 21.35 -7.92 -2.62
C LEU A 261 19.90 -8.11 -2.18
N PHE A 262 19.06 -8.79 -2.97
CA PHE A 262 17.70 -9.17 -2.53
C PHE A 262 17.72 -10.13 -1.34
N LEU A 263 18.60 -11.13 -1.37
CA LEU A 263 18.81 -12.04 -0.24
C LEU A 263 19.30 -11.27 0.99
N SER A 264 20.26 -10.36 0.82
CA SER A 264 20.79 -9.53 1.90
C SER A 264 19.72 -8.62 2.51
N GLY A 265 18.89 -8.00 1.66
CA GLY A 265 17.74 -7.20 2.09
C GLY A 265 16.75 -8.02 2.91
N GLY A 266 16.42 -9.24 2.44
CA GLY A 266 15.56 -10.15 3.18
C GLY A 266 16.16 -10.53 4.54
N ILE A 267 17.46 -10.81 4.60
CA ILE A 267 18.14 -11.15 5.86
C ILE A 267 18.03 -9.99 6.84
N ALA A 268 18.19 -8.74 6.38
CA ALA A 268 17.98 -7.56 7.22
C ALA A 268 16.54 -7.47 7.74
N GLU A 269 15.52 -7.78 6.92
CA GLU A 269 14.13 -7.87 7.39
C GLU A 269 13.92 -8.97 8.43
N CYS A 270 14.55 -10.14 8.23
CA CYS A 270 14.49 -11.23 9.20
C CYS A 270 15.14 -10.85 10.54
N ILE A 271 16.22 -10.07 10.53
CA ILE A 271 16.84 -9.55 11.76
C ILE A 271 15.88 -8.56 12.43
N GLU A 272 15.30 -7.62 11.67
CA GLU A 272 14.34 -6.63 12.17
C GLU A 272 13.08 -7.28 12.78
N ASN A 273 12.62 -8.41 12.23
CA ASN A 273 11.47 -9.17 12.76
C ASN A 273 11.85 -10.29 13.73
N GLU A 274 13.09 -10.30 14.23
CA GLU A 274 13.59 -11.31 15.18
C GLU A 274 13.40 -12.76 14.68
N VAL A 275 13.40 -13.01 13.37
CA VAL A 275 13.10 -14.32 12.77
C VAL A 275 14.07 -15.40 13.23
N PHE A 276 15.34 -15.03 13.41
CA PHE A 276 16.42 -15.95 13.82
C PHE A 276 16.48 -16.17 15.33
N THR A 277 15.88 -15.30 16.14
CA THR A 277 15.96 -15.34 17.60
C THR A 277 14.63 -15.70 18.26
N SER A 278 13.51 -15.59 17.53
CA SER A 278 12.16 -15.75 18.03
C SER A 278 11.31 -16.57 17.06
N PHE A 279 10.61 -17.59 17.58
CA PHE A 279 9.62 -18.38 16.82
C PHE A 279 8.19 -17.83 16.94
N LYS A 280 8.04 -16.54 17.26
CA LYS A 280 6.73 -15.89 17.29
C LYS A 280 6.26 -15.62 15.86
N LEU A 281 5.46 -16.52 15.31
CA LEU A 281 4.87 -16.44 13.97
C LEU A 281 3.89 -15.27 13.84
N SER A 282 4.42 -14.05 13.71
CA SER A 282 3.67 -12.85 13.34
C SER A 282 3.56 -12.75 11.81
N GLN A 283 2.65 -11.90 11.33
CA GLN A 283 2.56 -11.63 9.88
C GLN A 283 3.88 -11.02 9.35
N GLY A 284 4.51 -10.12 10.11
CA GLY A 284 5.83 -9.56 9.77
C GLY A 284 6.94 -10.62 9.69
N TRP A 285 6.94 -11.58 10.63
CA TRP A 285 7.84 -12.73 10.61
C TRP A 285 7.67 -13.56 9.33
N VAL A 286 6.41 -13.89 8.98
CA VAL A 286 6.09 -14.71 7.81
C VAL A 286 6.47 -13.99 6.51
N GLY A 287 6.16 -12.69 6.41
CA GLY A 287 6.54 -11.88 5.25
C GLY A 287 8.06 -11.80 5.08
N ALA A 288 8.81 -11.50 6.15
CA ALA A 288 10.28 -11.42 6.11
C ALA A 288 10.91 -12.78 5.74
N PHE A 289 10.40 -13.88 6.31
CA PHE A 289 10.87 -15.22 5.97
C PHE A 289 10.68 -15.54 4.48
N PHE A 290 9.50 -15.26 3.92
CA PHE A 290 9.26 -15.47 2.50
C PHE A 290 10.11 -14.54 1.62
N ASN A 291 10.38 -13.30 2.05
CA ASN A 291 11.31 -12.42 1.32
C ASN A 291 12.75 -12.99 1.26
N VAL A 292 13.26 -13.56 2.36
CA VAL A 292 14.56 -14.27 2.35
C VAL A 292 14.51 -15.50 1.43
N ALA A 293 13.46 -16.32 1.54
CA ALA A 293 13.32 -17.52 0.72
C ALA A 293 13.24 -17.20 -0.78
N GLY A 294 12.49 -16.16 -1.15
CA GLY A 294 12.43 -15.63 -2.51
C GLY A 294 13.79 -15.15 -3.00
N GLY A 295 14.50 -14.36 -2.20
CA GLY A 295 15.86 -13.88 -2.52
C GLY A 295 16.88 -15.00 -2.70
N ALA A 296 16.80 -16.05 -1.86
CA ALA A 296 17.66 -17.23 -1.96
C ALA A 296 17.40 -18.00 -3.26
N LEU A 297 16.14 -18.22 -3.62
CA LEU A 297 15.78 -18.86 -4.90
C LEU A 297 16.25 -18.03 -6.10
N PHE A 298 16.14 -16.70 -6.04
CA PHE A 298 16.70 -15.82 -7.07
C PHE A 298 18.21 -15.99 -7.22
N THR A 299 18.92 -16.09 -6.10
CA THR A 299 20.38 -16.31 -6.11
C THR A 299 20.73 -17.68 -6.69
N ILE A 300 19.98 -18.73 -6.35
CA ILE A 300 20.18 -20.07 -6.91
C ILE A 300 19.95 -20.05 -8.43
N GLY A 301 18.86 -19.44 -8.91
CA GLY A 301 18.60 -19.29 -10.35
C GLY A 301 19.70 -18.50 -11.05
N ALA A 302 20.16 -17.40 -10.47
CA ALA A 302 21.25 -16.60 -11.04
C ALA A 302 22.59 -17.36 -11.09
N CYS A 303 22.88 -18.20 -10.09
CA CYS A 303 24.04 -19.11 -10.13
C CYS A 303 23.92 -20.15 -11.24
N MET A 304 22.72 -20.62 -11.56
CA MET A 304 22.51 -21.57 -12.65
C MET A 304 22.88 -20.98 -14.01
N LEU A 305 22.73 -19.67 -14.25
CA LEU A 305 23.14 -19.06 -15.53
C LEU A 305 24.61 -19.27 -15.91
N PHE A 306 25.49 -19.55 -14.95
CA PHE A 306 26.91 -19.81 -15.23
C PHE A 306 27.17 -21.22 -15.81
N PHE A 307 26.15 -22.07 -15.83
CA PHE A 307 26.24 -23.45 -16.32
C PHE A 307 25.46 -23.58 -17.64
N PRO A 308 26.11 -24.01 -18.74
CA PRO A 308 25.41 -24.22 -20.00
C PRO A 308 24.30 -25.27 -19.87
N GLY A 309 23.13 -25.02 -20.48
CA GLY A 309 22.02 -25.97 -20.53
C GLY A 309 21.11 -25.98 -19.30
N THR A 310 21.28 -25.06 -18.34
CA THR A 310 20.40 -24.93 -17.17
C THR A 310 19.38 -23.80 -17.29
N ASP A 311 19.10 -23.30 -18.50
CA ASP A 311 18.16 -22.19 -18.74
C ASP A 311 16.77 -22.47 -18.17
N TYR A 312 16.23 -23.67 -18.39
CA TYR A 312 14.96 -24.11 -17.82
C TYR A 312 14.97 -24.05 -16.29
N ALA A 313 15.99 -24.64 -15.67
CA ALA A 313 16.10 -24.71 -14.21
C ALA A 313 16.26 -23.31 -13.59
N SER A 314 17.04 -22.44 -14.24
CA SER A 314 17.20 -21.04 -13.86
C SER A 314 15.86 -20.30 -13.86
N ASN A 315 15.16 -20.33 -15.01
CA ASN A 315 13.87 -19.66 -15.18
C ASN A 315 12.80 -20.23 -14.25
N PHE A 316 12.74 -21.56 -14.08
CA PHE A 316 11.83 -22.19 -13.13
C PHE A 316 12.10 -21.73 -11.69
N THR A 317 13.37 -21.70 -11.29
CA THR A 317 13.77 -21.27 -9.94
C THR A 317 13.43 -19.80 -9.70
N TRP A 318 13.64 -18.93 -10.68
CA TRP A 318 13.19 -17.52 -10.62
C TRP A 318 11.67 -17.40 -10.52
N GLY A 319 10.93 -18.21 -11.29
CA GLY A 319 9.46 -18.23 -11.23
C GLY A 319 8.95 -18.61 -9.85
N VAL A 320 9.52 -19.66 -9.23
CA VAL A 320 9.18 -20.06 -7.85
C VAL A 320 9.60 -18.98 -6.86
N GLY A 321 10.81 -18.42 -6.98
CA GLY A 321 11.28 -17.33 -6.11
C GLY A 321 10.36 -16.11 -6.16
N SER A 322 9.87 -15.76 -7.35
CA SER A 322 8.96 -14.63 -7.54
C SER A 322 7.55 -14.93 -7.01
N ALA A 323 7.08 -16.17 -7.14
CA ALA A 323 5.82 -16.58 -6.53
C ALA A 323 5.89 -16.49 -4.99
N VAL A 324 7.06 -16.82 -4.41
CA VAL A 324 7.30 -16.66 -2.97
C VAL A 324 7.29 -15.18 -2.56
N PHE A 325 7.89 -14.28 -3.35
CA PHE A 325 7.75 -12.83 -3.14
C PHE A 325 6.30 -12.34 -3.24
N ALA A 326 5.50 -12.90 -4.15
CA ALA A 326 4.07 -12.61 -4.24
C ALA A 326 3.32 -13.03 -2.96
N ILE A 327 3.70 -14.15 -2.35
CA ILE A 327 3.14 -14.58 -1.05
C ILE A 327 3.56 -13.60 0.06
N ALA A 328 4.83 -13.19 0.11
CA ALA A 328 5.30 -12.23 1.10
C ALA A 328 4.55 -10.89 1.02
N SER A 329 4.42 -10.34 -0.18
CA SER A 329 3.68 -9.09 -0.42
C SER A 329 2.17 -9.22 -0.22
N ALA A 330 1.57 -10.40 -0.46
CA ALA A 330 0.19 -10.66 -0.06
C ALA A 330 0.00 -10.57 1.46
N VAL A 331 0.96 -11.07 2.25
CA VAL A 331 0.95 -10.91 3.72
C VAL A 331 1.06 -9.44 4.10
N MET A 332 1.91 -8.65 3.42
CA MET A 332 2.02 -7.20 3.62
C MET A 332 0.70 -6.46 3.34
N ILE A 333 -0.02 -6.81 2.27
CA ILE A 333 -1.35 -6.25 1.96
C ILE A 333 -2.37 -6.59 3.06
N ILE A 334 -2.33 -7.81 3.60
CA ILE A 334 -3.20 -8.22 4.71
C ILE A 334 -2.86 -7.40 5.97
N MET A 335 -1.59 -7.29 6.34
CA MET A 335 -1.14 -6.45 7.46
C MET A 335 -1.59 -5.00 7.31
N TRP A 336 -1.42 -4.41 6.13
CA TRP A 336 -1.86 -3.05 5.83
C TRP A 336 -3.37 -2.89 6.07
N LYS A 337 -4.16 -3.89 5.64
CA LYS A 337 -5.61 -3.89 5.83
C LYS A 337 -6.00 -4.06 7.30
N ASP A 338 -5.17 -4.75 8.07
CA ASP A 338 -5.29 -4.96 9.51
C ASP A 338 -4.86 -3.74 10.35
N GLU A 339 -4.75 -2.57 9.71
CA GLU A 339 -4.31 -1.30 10.30
C GLU A 339 -2.88 -1.32 10.85
N GLN A 340 -2.08 -2.30 10.43
CA GLN A 340 -0.63 -2.22 10.52
C GLN A 340 -0.12 -1.44 9.30
N PHE A 341 1.18 -1.11 9.27
CA PHE A 341 1.75 -0.48 8.08
C PHE A 341 1.97 -1.52 6.98
N GLY A 342 2.16 -2.79 7.35
CA GLY A 342 2.42 -3.87 6.39
C GLY A 342 3.85 -3.86 5.87
N LEU A 343 4.77 -3.28 6.64
CA LEU A 343 6.17 -3.16 6.26
C LEU A 343 7.00 -4.18 7.00
N THR A 344 7.42 -5.25 6.34
CA THR A 344 8.34 -6.24 6.93
C THR A 344 9.68 -5.58 7.29
N PHE A 345 10.20 -4.69 6.45
CA PHE A 345 11.46 -3.99 6.73
C PHE A 345 11.42 -3.00 7.91
N LEU A 346 10.24 -2.66 8.44
CA LEU A 346 10.10 -1.67 9.52
C LEU A 346 9.12 -2.18 10.58
N ALA A 347 9.51 -3.26 11.26
CA ALA A 347 8.66 -4.03 12.17
C ALA A 347 8.06 -3.18 13.31
N VAL A 348 8.82 -2.20 13.78
CA VAL A 348 8.40 -1.27 14.84
C VAL A 348 7.11 -0.51 14.51
N LEU A 349 6.82 -0.20 13.24
CA LEU A 349 5.56 0.46 12.86
C LEU A 349 4.36 -0.52 12.92
N ASN A 350 4.59 -1.80 12.63
CA ASN A 350 3.53 -2.80 12.72
C ASN A 350 3.12 -3.06 14.18
N GLU A 351 4.06 -2.86 15.11
CA GLU A 351 3.79 -2.97 16.54
C GLU A 351 2.84 -1.89 17.09
N LEU A 352 2.77 -0.74 16.42
CA LEU A 352 1.95 0.41 16.84
C LEU A 352 0.50 0.33 16.32
N GLY A 353 0.25 -0.45 15.26
CA GLY A 353 -1.06 -0.64 14.64
C GLY A 353 -1.78 -1.87 15.16
N GLY A 354 -3.10 -1.79 15.35
CA GLY A 354 -3.95 -2.96 15.63
C GLY A 354 -4.94 -2.79 16.80
N PRO A 355 -6.27 -2.84 16.54
CA PRO A 355 -7.31 -2.84 17.57
C PRO A 355 -7.14 -3.98 18.60
N ALA A 356 -6.68 -5.16 18.15
CA ALA A 356 -6.52 -6.34 18.99
C ALA A 356 -5.43 -6.19 20.07
N ARG A 357 -4.42 -5.35 19.85
CA ARG A 357 -3.37 -5.10 20.85
C ARG A 357 -3.82 -4.07 21.88
N LYS A 358 -4.64 -3.09 21.49
CA LYS A 358 -5.31 -2.16 22.43
C LYS A 358 -6.23 -2.91 23.40
N ALA A 359 -6.99 -3.88 22.89
CA ALA A 359 -7.85 -4.74 23.74
C ALA A 359 -7.04 -5.56 24.77
N LYS A 360 -5.92 -6.17 24.37
CA LYS A 360 -5.06 -6.94 25.30
C LYS A 360 -4.29 -6.08 26.30
N ALA A 361 -3.91 -4.86 25.91
CA ALA A 361 -3.22 -3.94 26.81
C ALA A 361 -4.18 -3.33 27.85
N GLY A 362 -5.44 -3.08 27.49
CA GLY A 362 -6.48 -2.61 28.40
C GLY A 362 -6.96 -3.68 29.38
N ALA A 363 -7.08 -4.93 28.92
CA ALA A 363 -7.53 -6.06 29.76
C ALA A 363 -6.61 -6.36 30.97
N LYS A 364 -5.38 -5.86 30.98
CA LYS A 364 -4.41 -6.07 32.07
C LYS A 364 -4.39 -4.96 33.11
N GLU A 365 -5.03 -3.82 32.85
CA GLU A 365 -4.94 -2.61 33.70
C GLU A 365 -6.25 -2.24 34.43
N GLY A 366 -7.40 -2.89 34.17
CA GLY A 366 -8.63 -2.62 34.93
C GLY A 366 -9.79 -3.56 34.60
N ALA A 367 -10.00 -4.59 35.42
CA ALA A 367 -10.87 -5.73 35.15
C ALA A 367 -12.39 -5.51 35.30
N ALA A 368 -12.88 -4.27 35.49
CA ALA A 368 -14.29 -4.05 35.83
C ALA A 368 -15.05 -3.05 34.94
N GLY A 369 -14.37 -2.17 34.19
CA GLY A 369 -15.03 -1.15 33.33
C GLY A 369 -14.77 -1.30 31.83
N ALA A 370 -13.80 -2.12 31.42
CA ALA A 370 -13.38 -2.23 30.03
C ALA A 370 -14.17 -3.26 29.20
N GLU A 371 -15.05 -4.07 29.81
CA GLU A 371 -15.85 -5.06 29.08
C GLU A 371 -16.94 -4.42 28.22
N GLU A 372 -17.50 -3.28 28.62
CA GLU A 372 -18.60 -2.63 27.90
C GLU A 372 -18.11 -1.83 26.68
N GLU A 373 -16.94 -1.18 26.76
CA GLU A 373 -16.28 -0.55 25.59
C GLU A 373 -15.67 -1.59 24.64
N ALA A 374 -15.16 -2.72 25.14
CA ALA A 374 -14.68 -3.81 24.28
C ALA A 374 -15.81 -4.56 23.56
N ALA A 375 -17.03 -4.56 24.13
CA ALA A 375 -18.23 -5.10 23.50
C ALA A 375 -18.74 -4.22 22.34
N GLY A 376 -18.30 -2.95 22.27
CA GLY A 376 -18.50 -2.01 21.16
C GLY A 376 -17.69 -2.36 19.90
N GLY A 377 -17.72 -3.62 19.48
CA GLY A 377 -17.37 -4.06 18.14
C GLY A 377 -15.98 -3.67 17.66
N ALA A 378 -14.93 -4.27 18.25
CA ALA A 378 -13.64 -4.38 17.57
C ALA A 378 -13.87 -5.08 16.22
N ARG A 379 -14.10 -4.29 15.16
CA ARG A 379 -14.48 -4.78 13.84
C ARG A 379 -13.37 -5.71 13.37
N SER A 380 -13.71 -6.98 13.28
CA SER A 380 -12.79 -8.02 12.86
C SER A 380 -12.21 -7.68 11.49
N LEU A 381 -10.92 -7.95 11.34
CA LEU A 381 -10.14 -7.85 10.11
C LEU A 381 -10.96 -8.27 8.88
N SER A 382 -11.12 -7.36 7.92
CA SER A 382 -11.79 -7.67 6.65
C SER A 382 -10.77 -8.21 5.65
N THR A 383 -10.31 -9.45 5.86
CA THR A 383 -9.45 -10.19 4.91
C THR A 383 -10.03 -10.15 3.48
N ARG A 384 -11.36 -10.05 3.36
CA ARG A 384 -12.07 -9.87 2.09
C ARG A 384 -11.57 -8.66 1.30
N ALA A 385 -11.32 -7.53 1.96
CA ALA A 385 -10.84 -6.32 1.28
C ALA A 385 -9.41 -6.49 0.76
N ALA A 386 -8.52 -7.13 1.54
CA ALA A 386 -7.16 -7.46 1.09
C ALA A 386 -7.19 -8.40 -0.14
N ILE A 387 -8.10 -9.39 -0.16
CA ILE A 387 -8.30 -10.26 -1.32
C ILE A 387 -8.69 -9.45 -2.56
N PHE A 388 -9.58 -8.46 -2.42
CA PHE A 388 -9.95 -7.62 -3.57
C PHE A 388 -8.78 -6.76 -4.08
N VAL A 389 -7.90 -6.26 -3.20
CA VAL A 389 -6.66 -5.58 -3.63
C VAL A 389 -5.82 -6.52 -4.50
N MET A 390 -5.62 -7.77 -4.06
CA MET A 390 -4.88 -8.77 -4.85
C MET A 390 -5.58 -9.09 -6.18
N ILE A 391 -6.91 -9.18 -6.20
CA ILE A 391 -7.70 -9.37 -7.44
C ILE A 391 -7.53 -8.17 -8.38
N TYR A 392 -7.56 -6.93 -7.88
CA TYR A 392 -7.34 -5.75 -8.73
C TYR A 392 -5.97 -5.79 -9.39
N VAL A 393 -4.91 -6.11 -8.62
CA VAL A 393 -3.56 -6.25 -9.17
C VAL A 393 -3.50 -7.37 -10.22
N ALA A 394 -4.04 -8.56 -9.92
CA ALA A 394 -4.06 -9.67 -10.86
C ALA A 394 -4.81 -9.32 -12.17
N THR A 395 -5.90 -8.55 -12.09
CA THR A 395 -6.61 -8.03 -13.28
C THR A 395 -5.72 -7.10 -14.09
N GLY A 396 -4.99 -6.19 -13.43
CA GLY A 396 -4.00 -5.33 -14.05
C GLY A 396 -2.96 -6.12 -14.84
N VAL A 397 -2.32 -7.08 -14.19
CA VAL A 397 -1.29 -7.95 -14.77
C VAL A 397 -1.82 -8.73 -15.98
N ALA A 398 -2.97 -9.41 -15.84
CA ALA A 398 -3.57 -10.18 -16.93
C ALA A 398 -3.94 -9.29 -18.13
N SER A 399 -4.44 -8.08 -17.87
CA SER A 399 -4.79 -7.10 -18.90
C SER A 399 -3.54 -6.58 -19.63
N VAL A 400 -2.43 -6.32 -18.93
CA VAL A 400 -1.15 -5.94 -19.55
C VAL A 400 -0.62 -7.04 -20.47
N TYR A 401 -0.68 -8.32 -20.07
CA TYR A 401 -0.28 -9.41 -20.97
C TYR A 401 -1.14 -9.49 -22.22
N ASN A 402 -2.46 -9.32 -22.11
CA ASN A 402 -3.32 -9.26 -23.30
C ASN A 402 -2.97 -8.09 -24.23
N PHE A 403 -2.67 -6.93 -23.66
CA PHE A 403 -2.18 -5.77 -24.40
C PHE A 403 -0.87 -6.10 -25.15
N LEU A 404 0.12 -6.70 -24.48
CA LEU A 404 1.41 -7.06 -25.06
C LEU A 404 1.27 -8.10 -26.18
N ILE A 405 0.42 -9.12 -26.00
CA ILE A 405 0.12 -10.13 -27.02
C ILE A 405 -0.50 -9.50 -28.28
N LEU A 406 -1.41 -8.53 -28.11
CA LEU A 406 -2.00 -7.84 -29.26
C LEU A 406 -0.98 -6.96 -29.97
N LEU A 407 -0.06 -6.32 -29.24
CA LEU A 407 1.05 -5.59 -29.85
C LEU A 407 2.03 -6.49 -30.62
N ALA A 408 2.19 -7.74 -30.20
CA ALA A 408 2.99 -8.72 -30.95
C ALA A 408 2.41 -9.05 -32.34
N ASN A 409 1.13 -8.73 -32.57
CA ASN A 409 0.42 -8.98 -33.82
C ASN A 409 0.35 -7.74 -34.74
N VAL A 410 1.13 -6.70 -34.45
CA VAL A 410 1.12 -5.47 -35.26
C VAL A 410 1.67 -5.75 -36.66
N ASP A 411 0.79 -5.68 -37.65
CA ASP A 411 1.09 -5.71 -39.07
C ASP A 411 0.90 -4.29 -39.65
N HIS A 412 1.79 -3.87 -40.56
CA HIS A 412 1.74 -2.57 -41.23
C HIS A 412 0.38 -2.31 -41.90
N LEU A 413 -0.28 -3.35 -42.42
CA LEU A 413 -1.58 -3.22 -43.07
C LEU A 413 -2.74 -2.98 -42.10
N ASN A 414 -2.59 -3.38 -40.83
CA ASN A 414 -3.64 -3.36 -39.82
C ASN A 414 -3.23 -2.61 -38.54
N PHE A 415 -2.25 -1.71 -38.63
CA PHE A 415 -1.66 -1.03 -37.48
C PHE A 415 -2.71 -0.36 -36.59
N GLY A 416 -3.56 0.51 -37.17
CA GLY A 416 -4.56 1.26 -36.41
C GLY A 416 -5.55 0.37 -35.66
N LYS A 417 -6.07 -0.66 -36.33
CA LYS A 417 -7.01 -1.62 -35.72
C LYS A 417 -6.34 -2.46 -34.62
N THR A 418 -5.08 -2.86 -34.81
CA THR A 418 -4.35 -3.65 -33.81
C THR A 418 -4.07 -2.83 -32.56
N VAL A 419 -3.66 -1.57 -32.73
CA VAL A 419 -3.44 -0.63 -31.63
C VAL A 419 -4.74 -0.36 -30.87
N GLU A 420 -5.86 -0.13 -31.57
CA GLU A 420 -7.19 0.02 -30.95
C GLU A 420 -7.56 -1.20 -30.09
N LEU A 421 -7.41 -2.41 -30.64
CA LEU A 421 -7.67 -3.64 -29.91
C LEU A 421 -6.76 -3.82 -28.69
N ALA A 422 -5.47 -3.45 -28.82
CA ALA A 422 -4.52 -3.48 -27.72
C ALA A 422 -4.96 -2.54 -26.60
N PHE A 423 -5.28 -1.28 -26.90
CA PHE A 423 -5.78 -0.33 -25.89
C PHE A 423 -7.09 -0.80 -25.24
N ASN A 424 -8.01 -1.40 -25.99
CA ASN A 424 -9.21 -2.00 -25.43
C ASN A 424 -8.90 -3.15 -24.46
N ALA A 425 -7.85 -3.94 -24.74
CA ALA A 425 -7.39 -4.97 -23.82
C ALA A 425 -6.69 -4.42 -22.55
N LEU A 426 -6.25 -3.16 -22.57
CA LEU A 426 -5.65 -2.45 -21.42
C LEU A 426 -6.69 -1.79 -20.51
N LEU A 427 -7.93 -1.58 -20.96
CA LEU A 427 -8.98 -0.93 -20.16
C LEU A 427 -9.24 -1.59 -18.79
N PRO A 428 -9.26 -2.94 -18.65
CA PRO A 428 -9.38 -3.57 -17.34
C PRO A 428 -8.25 -3.21 -16.38
N CYS A 429 -7.01 -3.04 -16.88
CA CYS A 429 -5.89 -2.57 -16.08
C CYS A 429 -6.14 -1.16 -15.54
N VAL A 430 -6.56 -0.23 -16.41
CA VAL A 430 -6.89 1.14 -16.02
C VAL A 430 -7.99 1.15 -14.95
N PHE A 431 -9.08 0.41 -15.17
CA PHE A 431 -10.17 0.30 -14.20
C PHE A 431 -9.71 -0.28 -12.85
N ALA A 432 -8.94 -1.37 -12.86
CA ALA A 432 -8.43 -2.00 -11.65
C ALA A 432 -7.50 -1.07 -10.86
N HIS A 433 -6.66 -0.29 -11.54
CA HIS A 433 -5.78 0.68 -10.89
C HIS A 433 -6.53 1.88 -10.32
N PHE A 434 -7.62 2.33 -10.96
CA PHE A 434 -8.53 3.29 -10.33
C PHE A 434 -9.15 2.71 -9.04
N MET A 435 -9.54 1.44 -9.05
CA MET A 435 -10.05 0.79 -7.84
C MET A 435 -8.97 0.63 -6.74
N LEU A 436 -7.72 0.37 -7.12
CA LEU A 436 -6.59 0.38 -6.18
C LEU A 436 -6.37 1.76 -5.57
N ALA A 437 -6.39 2.82 -6.37
CA ALA A 437 -6.29 4.19 -5.88
C ALA A 437 -7.47 4.57 -4.98
N LEU A 438 -8.69 4.19 -5.32
CA LEU A 438 -9.86 4.43 -4.45
C LEU A 438 -9.76 3.67 -3.13
N THR A 439 -9.21 2.45 -3.13
CA THR A 439 -9.10 1.61 -1.92
C THR A 439 -8.13 2.19 -0.90
N VAL A 440 -7.12 2.97 -1.32
CA VAL A 440 -6.22 3.66 -0.37
C VAL A 440 -6.94 4.76 0.40
N SER A 441 -7.86 5.48 -0.27
CA SER A 441 -8.64 6.58 0.32
C SER A 441 -9.88 6.09 1.08
N VAL A 442 -10.50 5.01 0.59
CA VAL A 442 -11.75 4.44 1.12
C VAL A 442 -11.42 3.07 1.72
N SER A 443 -10.91 3.10 2.95
CA SER A 443 -10.47 1.90 3.66
C SER A 443 -11.63 0.99 4.06
N GLU A 444 -12.82 1.56 4.29
CA GLU A 444 -14.05 0.85 4.59
C GLU A 444 -15.04 0.91 3.42
N THR A 445 -15.76 -0.18 3.18
CA THR A 445 -16.84 -0.16 2.18
C THR A 445 -17.92 0.83 2.62
N PRO A 446 -18.34 1.79 1.77
CA PRO A 446 -19.35 2.76 2.14
C PRO A 446 -20.65 2.04 2.53
N THR A 447 -21.30 2.50 3.60
CA THR A 447 -22.55 1.90 4.12
C THR A 447 -23.79 2.53 3.48
N MET A 448 -23.67 3.76 2.99
CA MET A 448 -24.79 4.49 2.39
C MET A 448 -25.07 4.04 0.95
N ALA A 449 -26.35 3.83 0.63
CA ALA A 449 -26.80 3.70 -0.74
C ALA A 449 -26.75 5.09 -1.44
N PRO A 450 -26.43 5.17 -2.75
CA PRO A 450 -26.16 4.07 -3.68
C PRO A 450 -24.69 3.62 -3.71
N PHE A 451 -23.80 4.30 -2.99
CA PHE A 451 -22.35 4.05 -3.04
C PHE A 451 -21.96 2.63 -2.63
N HIS A 452 -22.65 2.06 -1.64
CA HIS A 452 -22.44 0.66 -1.24
C HIS A 452 -22.64 -0.30 -2.43
N GLN A 453 -23.78 -0.18 -3.12
CA GLN A 453 -24.16 -1.06 -4.22
C GLN A 453 -23.19 -0.88 -5.40
N LEU A 454 -22.84 0.36 -5.72
CA LEU A 454 -21.88 0.67 -6.78
C LEU A 454 -20.51 0.04 -6.49
N TYR A 455 -20.01 0.19 -5.27
CA TYR A 455 -18.70 -0.34 -4.89
C TYR A 455 -18.67 -1.88 -4.92
N ILE A 456 -19.75 -2.53 -4.48
CA ILE A 456 -19.91 -3.99 -4.60
C ILE A 456 -20.02 -4.42 -6.06
N ALA A 457 -20.75 -3.69 -6.90
CA ALA A 457 -20.85 -3.97 -8.34
C ALA A 457 -19.47 -3.86 -9.03
N CYS A 458 -18.67 -2.85 -8.70
CA CYS A 458 -17.30 -2.70 -9.20
C CYS A 458 -16.42 -3.91 -8.83
N ARG A 459 -16.54 -4.45 -7.61
CA ARG A 459 -15.84 -5.67 -7.19
C ARG A 459 -16.19 -6.88 -8.05
N TYR A 460 -17.47 -7.12 -8.30
CA TYR A 460 -17.90 -8.21 -9.19
C TYR A 460 -17.44 -7.99 -10.63
N LEU A 461 -17.52 -6.76 -11.12
CA LEU A 461 -17.04 -6.40 -12.44
C LEU A 461 -15.54 -6.71 -12.60
N THR A 462 -14.71 -6.37 -11.61
CA THR A 462 -13.29 -6.74 -11.63
C THR A 462 -13.09 -8.25 -11.70
N VAL A 463 -13.84 -9.06 -10.94
CA VAL A 463 -13.70 -10.53 -11.00
C VAL A 463 -14.03 -11.06 -12.40
N LEU A 464 -15.09 -10.53 -13.03
CA LEU A 464 -15.43 -10.88 -14.41
C LEU A 464 -14.34 -10.44 -15.40
N MET A 465 -13.78 -9.24 -15.22
CA MET A 465 -12.67 -8.74 -16.02
C MET A 465 -11.42 -9.60 -15.87
N LEU A 466 -11.10 -10.06 -14.66
CA LEU A 466 -9.99 -10.98 -14.41
C LEU A 466 -10.21 -12.28 -15.18
N ALA A 467 -11.36 -12.93 -14.97
CA ALA A 467 -11.68 -14.19 -15.63
C ALA A 467 -11.61 -14.09 -17.15
N ASN A 468 -12.18 -13.03 -17.74
CA ASN A 468 -12.12 -12.76 -19.16
C ASN A 468 -10.69 -12.51 -19.66
N SER A 469 -9.91 -11.70 -18.93
CA SER A 469 -8.53 -11.38 -19.32
C SER A 469 -7.64 -12.62 -19.24
N THR A 470 -7.77 -13.44 -18.20
CA THR A 470 -7.05 -14.72 -18.07
C THR A 470 -7.45 -15.70 -19.16
N ALA A 471 -8.73 -15.83 -19.48
CA ALA A 471 -9.20 -16.71 -20.56
C ALA A 471 -8.62 -16.30 -21.92
N ARG A 472 -8.61 -15.00 -22.25
CA ARG A 472 -8.01 -14.48 -23.49
C ARG A 472 -6.50 -14.70 -23.55
N PHE A 473 -5.82 -14.49 -22.42
CA PHE A 473 -4.39 -14.74 -22.31
C PHE A 473 -4.06 -16.22 -22.56
N ILE A 474 -4.74 -17.15 -21.89
CA ILE A 474 -4.57 -18.59 -22.10
C ILE A 474 -4.90 -18.99 -23.54
N GLN A 475 -6.01 -18.48 -24.09
CA GLN A 475 -6.40 -18.78 -25.47
C GLN A 475 -5.32 -18.34 -26.47
N ALA A 476 -4.70 -17.18 -26.26
CA ALA A 476 -3.62 -16.70 -27.11
C ALA A 476 -2.39 -17.60 -27.03
N LEU A 477 -1.99 -18.02 -25.82
CA LEU A 477 -0.88 -18.97 -25.64
C LEU A 477 -1.15 -20.31 -26.31
N VAL A 478 -2.36 -20.87 -26.15
CA VAL A 478 -2.75 -22.14 -26.79
C VAL A 478 -2.76 -22.01 -28.31
N ARG A 479 -3.22 -20.88 -28.85
CA ARG A 479 -3.25 -20.65 -30.30
C ARG A 479 -1.85 -20.66 -30.92
N GLU A 480 -0.87 -20.00 -30.29
CA GLU A 480 0.51 -20.03 -30.78
C GLU A 480 1.12 -21.43 -30.65
N ALA A 481 0.87 -22.11 -29.52
CA ALA A 481 1.35 -23.48 -29.31
C ALA A 481 0.88 -24.46 -30.40
N VAL A 482 -0.37 -24.33 -30.85
CA VAL A 482 -0.94 -25.17 -31.93
C VAL A 482 -0.40 -24.78 -33.30
N TRP A 483 -0.11 -23.50 -33.52
CA TRP A 483 0.39 -23.01 -34.81
C TRP A 483 1.81 -23.50 -35.11
N GLU A 484 2.69 -23.52 -34.10
CA GLU A 484 4.09 -23.97 -34.26
C GLU A 484 4.22 -25.50 -34.40
N HIS A 485 3.22 -26.25 -33.95
CA HIS A 485 3.20 -27.71 -34.02
C HIS A 485 1.89 -28.19 -34.65
N PRO A 486 1.70 -27.99 -35.97
CA PRO A 486 0.56 -28.59 -36.65
C PRO A 486 0.65 -30.10 -36.47
N VAL A 487 -0.30 -30.67 -35.73
CA VAL A 487 -0.43 -32.12 -35.58
C VAL A 487 -0.59 -32.67 -37.00
N GLU A 488 0.44 -33.33 -37.52
CA GLU A 488 0.31 -34.02 -38.79
C GLU A 488 -0.87 -34.98 -38.68
N PRO A 489 -1.88 -34.88 -39.56
CA PRO A 489 -3.00 -35.82 -39.52
C PRO A 489 -2.46 -37.23 -39.75
N ALA A 490 -2.68 -38.09 -38.76
CA ALA A 490 -2.24 -39.47 -38.72
C ALA A 490 -2.79 -40.33 -39.88
#